data_AF-A0A842RCR0-F1
#
_entry.id   AF-A0A842RCR0-F1
#
_cell.length_a   1.000
_cell.length_b   1.000
_cell.length_c   1.000
_cell.angle_alpha   90.00
_cell.angle_beta   90.00
_cell.angle_gamma   90.00
#
_symmetry.space_group_name_H-M   'P 1'
#
loop_
_entity.id
_entity.type
_entity.pdbx_description
1 polymer ?
#
loop_
_entity_poly.entity_id
_entity_poly.type
_entity_poly.pdbx_seq_one_letter_code
_entity_poly.pdbx_strand_id
1 'polypeptide(L)'
;MPWVDKNLCIGCGICVDECPVNTISIKEDGKAGINMDGCIHCGLCHDVCPENAVEHDSEKIPEEIEANVAQTKEFMEACAKYLGGEDEKQKCLTRMIKHFNKEKIVMEKTIERLQKLKQDS
;
A
#
# COMPACT_ATOMS: atom_id res chain seq x y z
N MET A 1 3.35 3.15 6.55
CA MET A 1 3.40 3.85 7.83
C MET A 1 2.30 4.87 7.93
N PRO A 2 1.30 4.67 8.80
CA PRO A 2 0.32 5.70 9.11
C PRO A 2 0.93 6.81 10.00
N TRP A 3 0.53 8.06 9.79
CA TRP A 3 0.85 9.19 10.66
C TRP A 3 -0.37 10.07 10.91
N VAL A 4 -0.29 10.94 11.91
CA VAL A 4 -1.37 11.84 12.28
C VAL A 4 -0.98 13.27 11.91
N ASP A 5 -1.72 13.92 11.03
CA ASP A 5 -1.64 15.37 10.83
C ASP A 5 -2.24 16.08 12.06
N LYS A 6 -1.35 16.75 12.80
CA LYS A 6 -1.71 17.47 14.03
C LYS A 6 -2.61 18.69 13.77
N ASN A 7 -2.60 19.25 12.56
CA ASN A 7 -3.44 20.39 12.21
C ASN A 7 -4.91 19.99 12.04
N LEU A 8 -5.15 18.80 11.48
CA LEU A 8 -6.50 18.26 11.26
C LEU A 8 -7.03 17.50 12.47
N CYS A 9 -6.16 16.86 13.25
CA CYS A 9 -6.58 16.02 14.36
C CYS A 9 -7.26 16.84 15.47
N ILE A 10 -8.54 16.61 15.73
CA ILE A 10 -9.29 17.28 16.80
C ILE A 10 -9.22 16.58 18.16
N GLY A 11 -8.48 15.48 18.27
CA GLY A 11 -8.33 14.75 19.53
C GLY A 11 -9.57 13.95 19.97
N CYS A 12 -10.44 13.56 19.02
CA CYS A 12 -11.72 12.90 19.32
C CYS A 12 -11.63 11.49 19.90
N GLY A 13 -10.48 10.81 19.78
CA GLY A 13 -10.26 9.49 20.39
C GLY A 13 -10.82 8.28 19.65
N ILE A 14 -11.63 8.45 18.60
CA ILE A 14 -12.25 7.32 17.86
C ILE A 14 -11.20 6.30 17.38
N CYS A 15 -10.09 6.76 16.81
CA CYS A 15 -9.00 5.89 16.37
C CYS A 15 -8.33 5.10 17.51
N VAL A 16 -8.40 5.57 18.75
CA VAL A 16 -7.92 4.86 19.94
C VAL A 16 -8.83 3.67 20.23
N ASP A 17 -10.14 3.91 20.27
CA ASP A 17 -11.15 2.89 20.59
C ASP A 17 -11.20 1.77 19.53
N GLU A 18 -11.02 2.14 18.27
CA GLU A 18 -11.08 1.20 17.14
C GLU A 18 -9.77 0.44 16.92
N CYS A 19 -8.67 0.78 17.59
CA CYS A 19 -7.39 0.13 17.34
C CYS A 19 -7.38 -1.32 17.87
N PRO A 20 -7.33 -2.36 17.01
CA PRO A 20 -7.44 -3.75 17.45
C PRO A 20 -6.23 -4.24 18.27
N VAL A 21 -5.14 -3.49 18.22
CA VAL A 21 -3.87 -3.79 18.91
C VAL A 21 -3.49 -2.72 19.94
N ASN A 22 -4.41 -1.79 20.26
CA ASN A 22 -4.26 -0.79 21.31
C ASN A 22 -2.95 0.02 21.25
N THR A 23 -2.50 0.41 20.05
CA THR A 23 -1.25 1.16 19.87
C THR A 23 -1.42 2.66 19.70
N ILE A 24 -2.65 3.17 19.74
CA ILE A 24 -2.95 4.59 19.56
C ILE A 24 -3.30 5.20 20.92
N SER A 25 -2.83 6.42 21.17
CA SER A 25 -3.09 7.15 22.43
C SER A 25 -3.24 8.64 22.15
N ILE A 26 -4.06 9.34 22.94
CA ILE A 26 -4.07 10.81 22.94
C ILE A 26 -2.86 11.30 23.74
N LYS A 27 -2.04 12.14 23.11
CA LYS A 27 -0.84 12.74 23.69
C LYS A 27 -1.18 14.02 24.46
N GLU A 28 -0.20 14.56 25.18
CA GLU A 28 -0.37 15.78 26.00
C GLU A 28 -0.79 17.01 25.19
N ASP A 29 -0.47 17.05 23.90
CA ASP A 29 -0.92 18.10 22.96
C ASP A 29 -2.38 17.93 22.50
N GLY A 30 -3.10 16.95 23.06
CA GLY A 30 -4.48 16.63 22.70
C GLY A 30 -4.62 15.93 21.34
N LYS A 31 -3.51 15.52 20.70
CA LYS A 31 -3.54 14.86 19.39
C LYS A 31 -3.35 13.35 19.53
N ALA A 32 -3.89 12.60 18.59
CA ALA A 32 -3.63 11.17 18.50
C ALA A 32 -2.15 10.93 18.15
N GLY A 33 -1.55 9.93 18.78
CA GLY A 33 -0.21 9.45 18.46
C GLY A 33 -0.20 7.92 18.39
N ILE A 34 0.41 7.40 17.31
CA ILE A 34 0.47 5.98 16.98
C ILE A 34 1.83 5.43 17.41
N ASN A 35 1.85 4.37 18.23
CA ASN A 35 3.06 3.60 18.50
C ASN A 35 3.31 2.62 17.34
N MET A 36 4.32 2.93 16.53
CA MET A 36 4.65 2.14 15.35
C MET A 36 5.23 0.77 15.66
N ASP A 37 5.83 0.56 16.83
CA ASP A 37 6.46 -0.72 17.18
C ASP A 37 5.45 -1.87 17.29
N GLY A 38 4.20 -1.56 17.67
CA GLY A 38 3.10 -2.53 17.74
C GLY A 38 2.02 -2.35 16.68
N CYS A 39 2.17 -1.38 15.77
CA CYS A 39 1.18 -1.12 14.73
C CYS A 39 1.22 -2.23 13.66
N ILE A 40 0.06 -2.81 13.34
CA ILE A 40 -0.08 -3.87 12.32
C ILE A 40 -0.48 -3.34 10.94
N HIS A 41 -0.49 -2.01 10.74
CA HIS A 41 -0.87 -1.37 9.48
C HIS A 41 -2.26 -1.79 8.94
N CYS A 42 -3.23 -2.01 9.82
CA CYS A 42 -4.58 -2.44 9.42
C CYS A 42 -5.40 -1.37 8.70
N GLY A 43 -5.02 -0.10 8.76
CA GLY A 43 -5.73 1.01 8.11
C GLY A 43 -6.96 1.53 8.85
N LEU A 44 -7.50 0.81 9.83
CA LEU A 44 -8.76 1.17 10.47
C LEU A 44 -8.77 2.59 11.08
N CYS A 45 -7.65 3.05 11.64
CA CYS A 45 -7.54 4.41 12.18
C CYS A 45 -7.66 5.52 11.13
N HIS A 46 -7.31 5.24 9.87
CA HIS A 46 -7.55 6.12 8.72
C HIS A 46 -9.05 6.15 8.39
N ASP A 47 -9.66 4.96 8.22
CA ASP A 47 -11.06 4.81 7.80
C ASP A 47 -12.05 5.45 8.78
N VAL A 48 -11.78 5.37 10.09
CA VAL A 48 -12.69 5.89 11.14
C VAL A 48 -12.44 7.35 11.50
N CYS A 49 -11.42 8.00 10.92
CA CYS A 49 -11.08 9.37 11.28
C CYS A 49 -12.05 10.37 10.62
N PRO A 50 -12.90 11.08 11.38
CA PRO A 50 -13.89 11.99 10.78
C PRO A 50 -13.24 13.21 10.10
N GLU A 51 -12.05 13.59 10.55
CA GLU A 51 -11.30 14.75 10.02
C GLU A 51 -10.28 14.36 8.95
N ASN A 52 -10.21 13.07 8.57
CA ASN A 52 -9.16 12.51 7.71
C ASN A 52 -7.74 12.88 8.19
N ALA A 53 -7.55 13.01 9.51
CA ALA A 53 -6.30 13.44 10.11
C ALA A 53 -5.25 12.33 10.20
N VAL A 54 -5.61 11.08 9.91
CA VAL A 54 -4.69 9.95 9.88
C VAL A 54 -4.44 9.62 8.43
N GLU A 55 -3.20 9.77 7.96
CA GLU A 55 -2.80 9.43 6.58
C GLU A 55 -1.94 8.17 6.61
N HIS A 56 -1.82 7.49 5.46
CA HIS A 56 -0.88 6.38 5.33
C HIS A 56 -0.23 6.36 3.94
N ASP A 57 1.02 5.94 3.86
CA ASP A 57 1.74 5.73 2.60
C ASP A 57 1.12 4.65 1.68
N SER A 58 0.17 3.84 2.16
CA SER A 58 -0.61 2.90 1.34
C SER A 58 -1.54 3.58 0.32
N GLU A 59 -1.68 4.91 0.36
CA GLU A 59 -2.51 5.71 -0.57
C GLU A 59 -2.07 5.57 -2.04
N LYS A 60 -0.81 5.17 -2.30
CA LYS A 60 -0.30 5.04 -3.68
C LYS A 60 -0.55 3.69 -4.32
N ILE A 61 -0.99 2.68 -3.58
CA ILE A 61 -1.22 1.33 -4.15
C ILE A 61 -2.22 1.38 -5.32
N PRO A 62 -3.39 2.06 -5.21
CA PRO A 62 -4.30 2.20 -6.34
C PRO A 62 -3.65 2.94 -7.52
N GLU A 63 -2.89 4.00 -7.27
CA GLU A 63 -2.20 4.77 -8.32
C GLU A 63 -1.15 3.91 -9.05
N GLU A 64 -0.39 3.11 -8.32
CA GLU A 64 0.61 2.19 -8.88
C GLU A 64 -0.04 1.07 -9.70
N ILE A 65 -1.18 0.53 -9.25
CA ILE A 65 -1.96 -0.45 -10.01
C ILE A 65 -2.42 0.16 -11.34
N GLU A 66 -3.00 1.35 -11.32
CA GLU A 66 -3.46 2.02 -12.53
C GLU A 66 -2.30 2.38 -13.46
N ALA A 67 -1.16 2.81 -12.93
CA ALA A 67 0.05 3.05 -13.72
C ALA A 67 0.55 1.77 -14.41
N ASN A 68 0.57 0.64 -13.70
CA ASN A 68 0.95 -0.66 -14.25
C ASN A 68 -0.01 -1.13 -15.35
N VAL A 69 -1.31 -0.92 -15.17
CA VAL A 69 -2.34 -1.24 -16.17
C VAL A 69 -2.20 -0.33 -17.39
N ALA A 70 -2.03 0.98 -17.20
CA ALA A 70 -1.83 1.95 -18.27
C ALA A 70 -0.60 1.61 -19.11
N GLN A 71 0.54 1.38 -18.47
CA GLN A 71 1.77 0.98 -19.16
C GLN A 71 1.60 -0.35 -19.91
N THR A 72 0.89 -1.33 -19.33
CA THR A 72 0.60 -2.60 -20.02
C THR A 72 -0.22 -2.36 -21.29
N LYS A 73 -1.21 -1.47 -21.25
CA LYS A 73 -2.01 -1.09 -22.44
C LYS A 73 -1.13 -0.45 -23.52
N GLU A 74 -0.23 0.46 -23.16
CA GLU A 74 0.73 1.07 -24.09
C GLU A 74 1.62 0.00 -24.75
N PHE A 75 2.12 -0.97 -23.98
CA PHE A 75 2.89 -2.09 -24.54
C PHE A 75 2.06 -2.97 -25.47
N MET A 76 0.78 -3.22 -25.15
CA MET A 76 -0.11 -3.97 -26.02
C MET A 76 -0.30 -3.24 -27.36
N GLU A 77 -0.56 -1.94 -27.34
CA GLU A 77 -0.70 -1.11 -28.54
C GLU A 77 0.59 -1.09 -29.37
N ALA A 78 1.75 -0.95 -28.71
CA ALA A 78 3.04 -1.02 -29.38
C ALA A 78 3.27 -2.39 -30.03
N CYS A 79 2.96 -3.50 -29.34
CA CYS A 79 3.06 -4.83 -29.92
C CYS A 79 2.14 -5.01 -31.13
N ALA A 80 0.88 -4.54 -31.07
CA ALA A 80 -0.02 -4.61 -32.22
C ALA A 80 0.54 -3.85 -33.42
N LYS A 81 1.05 -2.64 -33.16
CA LYS A 81 1.58 -1.72 -34.18
C LYS A 81 2.84 -2.26 -34.85
N TYR A 82 3.78 -2.84 -34.09
CA TYR A 82 5.09 -3.20 -34.61
C TYR A 82 5.25 -4.71 -34.91
N LEU A 83 4.44 -5.59 -34.33
CA LEU A 83 4.60 -7.05 -34.43
C LEU A 83 3.49 -7.76 -35.22
N GLY A 84 2.48 -7.03 -35.71
CA GLY A 84 1.58 -7.56 -36.75
C GLY A 84 0.18 -7.96 -36.29
N GLY A 85 -0.53 -7.06 -35.59
CA GLY A 85 -2.00 -7.15 -35.44
C GLY A 85 -2.50 -7.51 -34.04
N GLU A 86 -3.82 -7.73 -33.92
CA GLU A 86 -4.54 -7.82 -32.65
C GLU A 86 -4.11 -9.01 -31.78
N ASP A 87 -3.70 -10.13 -32.39
CA ASP A 87 -3.23 -11.32 -31.67
C ASP A 87 -1.96 -11.06 -30.84
N GLU A 88 -1.11 -10.12 -31.27
CA GLU A 88 0.09 -9.75 -30.53
C GLU A 88 -0.24 -8.94 -29.27
N LYS A 89 -1.39 -8.26 -29.20
CA LYS A 89 -1.84 -7.62 -27.95
C LYS A 89 -2.03 -8.65 -26.86
N GLN A 90 -2.71 -9.75 -27.17
CA GLN A 90 -3.03 -10.78 -26.18
C GLN A 90 -1.77 -11.53 -25.72
N LYS A 91 -0.83 -11.77 -26.64
CA LYS A 91 0.48 -12.33 -26.30
C LYS A 91 1.29 -11.37 -25.43
N CYS A 92 1.26 -10.07 -25.71
CA CYS A 92 1.91 -9.04 -24.90
C CYS A 92 1.33 -9.00 -23.48
N LEU A 93 0.01 -8.96 -23.33
CA LEU A 93 -0.68 -9.03 -22.04
C LEU A 93 -0.26 -10.29 -21.25
N THR A 94 -0.21 -11.44 -21.91
CA THR A 94 0.23 -12.69 -21.27
C THR A 94 1.67 -12.61 -20.77
N ARG A 95 2.57 -11.94 -21.51
CA ARG A 95 3.95 -11.71 -21.07
C ARG A 95 4.02 -10.76 -19.87
N MET A 96 3.23 -9.69 -19.87
CA MET A 96 3.17 -8.75 -18.75
C MET A 96 2.63 -9.42 -17.47
N ILE A 97 1.59 -10.24 -17.57
CA ILE A 97 1.10 -11.04 -16.43
C ILE A 97 2.20 -11.96 -15.88
N LYS A 98 2.97 -12.63 -16.76
CA LYS A 98 4.11 -13.46 -16.33
C LYS A 98 5.21 -12.64 -15.64
N HIS A 99 5.48 -11.42 -16.11
CA HIS A 99 6.42 -10.49 -15.48
C HIS A 99 5.97 -10.14 -14.06
N PHE A 100 4.73 -9.65 -13.87
CA PHE A 100 4.23 -9.30 -12.55
C PHE A 100 4.17 -10.50 -11.60
N ASN A 101 3.83 -11.70 -12.09
CA ASN A 101 3.88 -12.92 -11.28
C ASN A 101 5.30 -13.27 -10.82
N LYS A 102 6.31 -13.08 -11.68
CA LYS A 102 7.71 -13.27 -11.29
C LYS A 102 8.09 -12.26 -10.21
N GLU A 103 7.78 -10.98 -10.39
CA GLU A 103 8.07 -9.93 -9.41
C GLU A 103 7.39 -10.21 -8.07
N LYS A 104 6.13 -10.65 -8.07
CA LYS A 104 5.41 -11.10 -6.87
C LYS A 104 6.21 -12.16 -6.11
N ILE A 105 6.65 -13.22 -6.79
CA ILE A 105 7.42 -14.31 -6.17
C ILE A 105 8.75 -13.78 -5.60
N VAL A 106 9.43 -12.89 -6.33
CA VAL A 106 10.69 -12.30 -5.87
C VAL A 106 10.48 -11.46 -4.61
N MET A 107 9.44 -10.62 -4.57
CA MET A 107 9.09 -9.81 -3.41
C MET A 107 8.72 -10.67 -2.20
N GLU A 108 7.83 -11.65 -2.36
CA GLU A 108 7.42 -12.58 -1.30
C GLU A 108 8.65 -13.27 -0.67
N LYS A 109 9.51 -13.87 -1.50
CA LYS A 109 10.73 -14.55 -1.02
C LYS A 109 11.75 -13.61 -0.39
N THR A 110 11.79 -12.35 -0.83
CA THR A 110 12.68 -11.32 -0.25
C THR A 110 12.20 -10.96 1.15
N ILE A 111 10.90 -10.71 1.31
CA ILE A 111 10.27 -10.41 2.61
C ILE A 111 10.50 -11.57 3.58
N GLU A 112 10.30 -12.82 3.16
CA GLU A 112 10.57 -14.00 4.00
C GLU A 112 12.02 -14.02 4.53
N ARG A 113 13.01 -13.65 3.71
CA ARG A 113 14.41 -13.59 4.14
C ARG A 113 14.66 -12.44 5.12
N LEU A 114 14.10 -11.27 4.86
CA LEU A 114 14.24 -10.11 5.75
C LEU A 114 13.60 -10.37 7.11
N GLN A 115 12.45 -11.04 7.15
CA GLN A 115 11.79 -11.41 8.39
C GLN A 115 12.62 -12.38 9.24
N LYS A 116 13.35 -13.31 8.60
CA LYS A 116 14.29 -14.19 9.32
C LYS A 116 15.41 -13.40 9.99
N LEU A 117 15.99 -12.41 9.31
CA LEU A 117 17.02 -11.55 9.89
C LEU A 117 16.52 -10.79 11.13
N LYS A 118 15.24 -10.40 11.15
CA LYS A 118 14.60 -9.73 12.30
C LYS A 118 14.40 -10.68 13.49
N GLN A 119 14.33 -12.00 13.29
CA GLN A 119 14.18 -12.98 14.37
C GLN A 119 15.52 -13.36 15.03
N ASP A 120 16.63 -13.12 14.33
CA ASP A 120 18.00 -13.42 14.78
C ASP A 120 18.69 -12.22 15.49
N SER A 121 17.99 -11.07 15.61
CA SER A 121 18.45 -9.84 16.28
C SER A 121 17.63 -9.55 17.52
#